data_AF-A0A1F5CP96-F1
#
_entry.id   AF-A0A1F5CP96-F1
#
_cell.length_a   1.000
_cell.length_b   1.000
_cell.length_c   1.000
_cell.angle_alpha   90.00
_cell.angle_beta   90.00
_cell.angle_gamma   90.00
#
_symmetry.space_group_name_H-M   'P 1'
#
loop_
_entity.id
_entity.type
_entity.pdbx_description
1 polymer ?
#
loop_
_entity_poly.entity_id
_entity_poly.type
_entity_poly.pdbx_seq_one_letter_code
_entity_poly.pdbx_strand_id
1 'polypeptide(L)' 'MIGLISCESELKRLIGDTGTVSSFVGGFEINVLDGELFPWEIVLEVLLALPHEVWVKRFEGSLVIKTKPPGF' A
#
# COMPACT_ATOMS: atom_id res chain seq x y z
N MET A 1 6.59 -2.19 -16.38
CA MET A 1 7.18 -1.10 -15.58
C MET A 1 6.29 0.15 -15.50
N ILE A 2 5.61 0.54 -16.60
CA ILE A 2 4.69 1.72 -16.61
C ILE A 2 3.49 1.58 -15.65
N GLY A 3 2.94 0.36 -15.48
CA GLY A 3 1.80 0.13 -14.59
C GLY A 3 2.06 0.35 -13.10
N LEU A 4 3.24 -0.02 -12.60
CA LEU A 4 3.59 0.12 -11.17
C LEU A 4 3.72 1.58 -10.73
N ILE A 5 4.33 2.42 -11.56
CA ILE A 5 4.47 3.86 -11.30
C ILE A 5 3.09 4.55 -11.28
N SER A 6 2.19 4.11 -12.17
CA SER A 6 0.81 4.58 -12.20
C SER A 6 0.05 4.18 -10.94
N CYS A 7 0.17 2.93 -10.49
CA CYS A 7 -0.45 2.45 -9.25
C CYS A 7 0.11 3.17 -8.02
N GLU A 8 1.41 3.41 -7.93
CA GLU A 8 2.02 4.15 -6.82
C GLU A 8 1.43 5.56 -6.71
N SER A 9 1.29 6.25 -7.85
CA SER A 9 0.75 7.60 -7.92
C SER A 9 -0.72 7.64 -7.52
N GLU A 10 -1.49 6.64 -7.91
CA GLU A 10 -2.89 6.48 -7.51
C GLU A 10 -3.03 6.19 -6.01
N LEU A 11 -2.23 5.26 -5.47
CA LEU A 11 -2.21 4.99 -4.03
C LEU A 11 -1.86 6.24 -3.22
N LYS A 12 -0.86 7.01 -3.65
CA LYS A 12 -0.52 8.30 -3.01
C LYS A 12 -1.68 9.30 -3.06
N ARG A 13 -2.38 9.38 -4.19
CA ARG A 13 -3.56 10.26 -4.33
C ARG A 13 -4.70 9.84 -3.41
N LEU A 14 -4.98 8.54 -3.32
CA LEU A 14 -6.06 8.00 -2.48
C LEU A 14 -5.77 8.20 -1.00
N ILE A 15 -4.55 7.86 -0.57
CA ILE A 15 -4.14 7.88 0.84
C ILE A 15 -3.99 9.30 1.37
N GLY A 16 -3.55 10.25 0.55
CA GLY A 16 -3.35 11.64 0.98
C GLY A 16 -2.46 11.72 2.22
N ASP A 17 -2.90 12.48 3.22
CA ASP A 17 -2.13 12.73 4.45
C ASP A 17 -2.34 11.65 5.53
N THR A 18 -3.22 10.67 5.29
CA THR A 18 -3.56 9.61 6.26
C THR A 18 -2.54 8.46 6.30
N GLY A 19 -1.57 8.48 5.38
CA GLY A 19 -0.54 7.46 5.26
C GLY A 19 0.58 7.85 4.31
N THR A 20 1.59 7.00 4.17
CA THR A 20 2.68 7.18 3.21
C THR A 20 2.84 5.92 2.37
N VAL A 21 3.24 6.08 1.10
CA VAL A 21 3.46 4.96 0.16
C VAL A 21 4.91 4.99 -0.31
N SER A 22 5.56 3.84 -0.24
CA SER A 22 6.92 3.62 -0.74
C SER A 22 7.01 2.32 -1.53
N SER A 23 7.99 2.21 -2.42
CA SER A 23 8.25 0.98 -3.16
C SER A 23 8.85 -0.10 -2.25
N PHE A 24 8.37 -1.34 -2.34
CA PHE A 24 8.91 -2.47 -1.58
C PHE A 24 8.92 -3.75 -2.44
N VAL A 25 10.12 -4.23 -2.79
CA VAL A 25 10.34 -5.54 -3.46
C VAL A 25 9.35 -5.80 -4.61
N GLY A 26 9.30 -4.90 -5.60
CA GLY A 26 8.38 -5.03 -6.74
C GLY A 26 6.90 -4.73 -6.45
N GLY A 27 6.56 -4.42 -5.20
CA GLY A 27 5.26 -3.91 -4.77
C GLY A 27 5.40 -2.66 -3.91
N PHE A 28 4.62 -2.58 -2.84
CA PHE A 28 4.42 -1.36 -2.05
C PHE A 28 4.52 -1.61 -0.56
N GLU A 29 5.02 -0.62 0.17
CA GLU A 29 4.91 -0.51 1.62
C GLU A 29 4.16 0.77 1.94
N ILE A 30 3.07 0.61 2.69
CA ILE A 30 2.18 1.68 3.10
C ILE A 30 2.20 1.77 4.63
N ASN A 31 2.65 2.90 5.17
CA ASN A 31 2.54 3.19 6.59
C ASN A 31 1.26 3.98 6.84
N VAL A 32 0.38 3.48 7.70
CA VAL A 32 -0.86 4.15 8.08
C VAL A 32 -0.57 5.09 9.25
N LEU A 33 -0.79 6.40 9.03
CA LEU A 33 -0.53 7.45 10.01
C LEU A 33 -1.77 7.78 10.84
N ASP A 34 -2.95 7.81 10.21
CA ASP A 34 -4.24 8.00 10.86
C ASP A 34 -5.19 6.86 10.45
N GLY A 35 -5.33 5.87 11.33
CA GLY A 35 -6.14 4.68 11.03
C GLY A 35 -7.65 4.93 11.04
N GLU A 36 -8.13 6.04 11.60
CA GLU A 36 -9.57 6.36 11.60
C GLU A 36 -9.99 6.99 10.28
N LEU A 37 -9.13 7.84 9.71
CA LEU A 37 -9.39 8.52 8.44
C LEU A 37 -8.81 7.80 7.22
N PHE A 38 -7.94 6.80 7.42
CA PHE A 38 -7.34 6.05 6.32
C PHE A 38 -8.43 5.44 5.41
N PRO A 39 -8.34 5.59 4.08
CA PRO A 39 -9.36 5.13 3.15
C PRO A 39 -9.22 3.62 2.90
N TRP A 40 -9.53 2.83 3.92
CA TRP A 40 -9.30 1.38 4.00
C TRP A 40 -9.83 0.61 2.80
N GLU A 41 -11.13 0.73 2.51
CA GLU A 41 -11.82 -0.07 1.51
C GLU A 41 -11.20 0.13 0.12
N ILE A 42 -11.17 1.37 -0.37
CA ILE A 42 -10.66 1.68 -1.70
C ILE A 42 -9.16 1.39 -1.86
N VAL A 43 -8.35 1.58 -0.81
CA VAL A 43 -6.93 1.22 -0.86
C VAL A 43 -6.78 -0.29 -0.95
N LEU A 44 -7.49 -1.06 -0.11
CA LEU A 44 -7.40 -2.51 -0.12
C LEU A 44 -7.91 -3.10 -1.44
N GLU A 45 -8.97 -2.54 -2.03
CA GLU A 45 -9.44 -2.93 -3.37
C GLU A 45 -8.33 -2.77 -4.43
N VAL A 46 -7.64 -1.63 -4.44
CA VAL A 46 -6.52 -1.38 -5.37
C VAL A 46 -5.39 -2.39 -5.15
N LEU A 47 -5.03 -2.67 -3.90
CA LEU A 47 -3.94 -3.61 -3.60
C LEU A 47 -4.31 -5.06 -3.95
N LEU A 48 -5.55 -5.47 -3.69
CA LEU A 48 -6.02 -6.83 -3.94
C LEU A 48 -6.34 -7.09 -5.42
N ALA A 49 -6.50 -6.05 -6.23
CA ALA A 49 -6.60 -6.16 -7.69
C ALA A 49 -5.25 -6.50 -8.36
N LEU A 50 -4.13 -6.34 -7.63
CA LEU A 50 -2.81 -6.72 -8.12
C LEU A 50 -2.59 -8.23 -7.93
N PRO A 51 -1.78 -8.89 -8.79
CA PRO A 51 -1.35 -10.26 -8.58
C PRO A 51 -0.25 -10.33 -7.52
N HIS A 52 -0.46 -9.69 -6.38
CA HIS A 52 0.48 -9.56 -5.26
C HIS A 52 -0.05 -10.31 -4.03
N GLU A 53 0.86 -10.76 -3.19
CA GLU A 53 0.55 -11.10 -1.81
C GLU A 53 0.47 -9.80 -1.00
N VAL A 54 -0.53 -9.69 -0.12
CA VAL A 54 -0.79 -8.50 0.70
C VAL A 54 -0.80 -8.89 2.18
N TRP A 55 -0.07 -8.16 3.02
CA TRP A 55 -0.05 -8.39 4.47
C TRP A 55 -0.22 -7.09 5.23
N VAL A 56 -0.94 -7.15 6.34
CA VAL A 56 -0.99 -6.09 7.33
C VAL A 56 -0.20 -6.54 8.55
N LYS A 57 0.72 -5.70 9.02
CA LYS A 57 1.55 -6.00 10.19
C LYS A 57 1.80 -4.75 11.03
N ARG A 58 2.22 -4.96 12.27
CA ARG A 58 2.81 -3.89 13.08
C ARG A 58 4.32 -3.84 12.85
N PHE A 59 4.86 -2.64 12.66
CA PHE A 59 6.30 -2.40 12.56
C PHE A 59 6.61 -1.08 13.29
N GLU A 60 7.53 -1.13 14.26
CA GLU A 60 7.92 0.03 15.08
C GLU A 60 6.73 0.80 15.67
N GLY A 61 5.70 0.07 16.14
CA GLY A 61 4.49 0.65 16.71
C GLY A 61 3.43 1.11 15.70
N SER A 62 3.79 1.24 14.43
CA SER A 62 2.91 1.68 13.34
C SER A 62 2.24 0.50 12.63
N LEU A 63 1.07 0.76 12.04
CA LEU A 63 0.36 -0.21 11.21
C LEU A 63 0.86 -0.08 9.76
N VAL A 64 1.31 -1.18 9.17
CA VAL A 64 1.96 -1.20 7.87
C VAL A 64 1.30 -2.24 6.97
N ILE A 65 0.91 -1.83 5.77
CA ILE A 65 0.44 -2.72 4.71
C ILE A 65 1.60 -2.92 3.74
N LYS A 66 1.95 -4.17 3.45
CA LYS A 66 2.97 -4.50 2.44
C LYS A 66 2.35 -5.31 1.33
N THR A 67 2.86 -5.12 0.11
CA THR A 67 2.54 -5.96 -1.04
C THR A 67 3.81 -6.35 -1.77
N LYS A 68 3.84 -7.58 -2.31
CA LYS A 68 4.90 -8.00 -3.23
C LYS A 68 4.35 -9.03 -4.23
N PRO A 69 4.85 -9.09 -5.48
CA PRO A 69 4.50 -10.17 -6.38
C PRO A 69 4.99 -11.52 -5.83
N PRO A 70 4.28 -12.63 -6.10
CA PRO A 70 4.72 -13.96 -5.70
C PRO A 70 6.08 -14.28 -6.33
N GLY A 71 6.97 -14.90 -5.55
CA GLY A 71 8.29 -15.34 -6.01
C GLY A 71 9.43 -14.31 -5.95
N PHE A 72 9.17 -13.10 -5.43
CA PHE A 72 10.22 -12.14 -5.03
C PHE A 72 10.51 -12.18 -3.54
#